data_AF-A0A4D4KYS4-F1
#
_entry.id   AF-A0A4D4KYS4-F1
#
_cell.length_a   1.000
_cell.length_b   1.000
_cell.length_c   1.000
_cell.angle_alpha   90.00
_cell.angle_beta   90.00
_cell.angle_gamma   90.00
#
_symmetry.space_group_name_H-M   'P 1'
#
loop_
_entity.id
_entity.type
_entity.pdbx_description
1 polymer ?
#
loop_
_entity_poly.entity_id
_entity_poly.type
_entity_poly.pdbx_seq_one_letter_code
_entity_poly.pdbx_strand_id
1 'polypeptide(L)'
;MGRCAAEDPIAEAILRTAARHVAEAAEAVCPRLESSEVALTGGLFRMGAPLLAPVREELAARLPGVRVTEAAGDPLDGALCVAAALAADELRLPRDPALLSVV
;
A
#
# COMPACT_ATOMS: atom_id res chain seq x y z
N MET A 1 5.77 -17.82 -0.86
CA MET A 1 4.29 -17.92 -0.88
C MET A 1 3.80 -17.67 -2.30
N GLY A 2 2.64 -18.18 -2.71
CA GLY A 2 2.04 -17.88 -4.02
C GLY A 2 2.47 -18.75 -5.22
N ARG A 3 3.35 -19.75 -5.05
CA ARG A 3 3.77 -20.64 -6.16
C ARG A 3 2.61 -21.43 -6.76
N CYS A 4 1.66 -21.84 -5.92
CA CYS A 4 0.47 -22.57 -6.36
C CYS A 4 -0.35 -21.78 -7.39
N ALA A 5 -0.28 -20.45 -7.40
CA ALA A 5 -1.03 -19.66 -8.39
C ALA A 5 -0.59 -19.91 -9.85
N ALA A 6 0.64 -20.38 -10.08
CA ALA A 6 1.08 -20.77 -11.42
C ALA A 6 0.53 -22.14 -11.86
N GLU A 7 0.04 -22.94 -10.90
CA GLU A 7 -0.35 -24.34 -11.08
C GLU A 7 -1.83 -24.58 -10.75
N ASP A 8 -2.51 -23.59 -10.16
CA ASP A 8 -3.91 -23.63 -9.71
C ASP A 8 -4.68 -22.41 -10.27
N PRO A 9 -5.63 -22.63 -11.20
CA PRO A 9 -6.38 -21.56 -11.85
C PRO A 9 -7.29 -20.79 -10.88
N ILE A 10 -7.72 -21.40 -9.76
CA ILE A 10 -8.52 -20.71 -8.74
C ILE A 10 -7.65 -19.72 -7.98
N ALA A 11 -6.46 -20.15 -7.57
CA ALA A 11 -5.50 -19.28 -6.92
C ALA A 11 -5.08 -18.11 -7.82
N GLU A 12 -4.86 -18.36 -9.13
CA GLU A 12 -4.60 -17.30 -10.10
C GLU A 12 -5.75 -16.29 -10.16
N ALA A 13 -7.00 -16.77 -10.28
CA ALA A 13 -8.19 -15.91 -10.36
C ALA A 13 -8.39 -15.04 -9.11
N ILE A 14 -8.09 -15.57 -7.92
CA ILE A 14 -8.12 -14.82 -6.66
C ILE A 14 -7.09 -13.69 -6.69
N LEU A 15 -5.85 -13.97 -7.10
CA LEU A 15 -4.79 -12.95 -7.14
C LEU A 15 -5.09 -11.86 -8.18
N ARG A 16 -5.63 -12.22 -9.35
CA ARG A 16 -6.07 -11.24 -10.35
C ARG A 16 -7.22 -10.36 -9.85
N THR A 17 -8.19 -10.97 -9.16
CA THR A 17 -9.30 -10.22 -8.55
C THR A 17 -8.79 -9.26 -7.47
N ALA A 18 -7.87 -9.72 -6.61
CA ALA A 18 -7.26 -8.87 -5.59
C ALA A 18 -6.48 -7.71 -6.23
N ALA A 19 -5.71 -7.97 -7.28
CA ALA A 19 -4.96 -6.94 -7.99
C ALA A 19 -5.85 -5.85 -8.56
N ARG A 20 -6.98 -6.23 -9.18
CA ARG A 20 -7.98 -5.29 -9.68
C ARG A 20 -8.53 -4.41 -8.56
N HIS A 21 -8.94 -4.99 -7.43
CA HIS A 21 -9.47 -4.21 -6.31
C HIS A 21 -8.44 -3.26 -5.71
N VAL A 22 -7.17 -3.66 -5.64
CA VAL A 22 -6.07 -2.78 -5.20
C VAL A 22 -5.94 -1.57 -6.14
N ALA A 23 -5.98 -1.80 -7.46
CA ALA A 23 -5.88 -0.72 -8.43
C ALA A 23 -7.12 0.18 -8.44
N GLU A 24 -8.32 -0.37 -8.27
CA GLU A 24 -9.57 0.39 -8.11
C GLU A 24 -9.52 1.30 -6.87
N ALA A 25 -9.05 0.78 -5.75
CA ALA A 25 -8.88 1.55 -4.53
C ALA A 25 -7.85 2.68 -4.72
N ALA A 26 -6.73 2.39 -5.39
CA ALA A 26 -5.74 3.40 -5.72
C ALA A 26 -6.31 4.47 -6.65
N GLU A 27 -7.03 4.08 -7.70
CA GLU A 27 -7.68 4.99 -8.65
C GLU A 27 -8.66 5.94 -7.97
N ALA A 28 -9.43 5.43 -7.00
CA ALA A 28 -10.41 6.21 -6.27
C ALA A 28 -9.80 7.33 -5.42
N VAL A 29 -8.55 7.17 -4.95
CA VAL A 29 -7.90 8.12 -4.03
C VAL A 29 -6.73 8.88 -4.66
N CYS A 30 -6.16 8.39 -5.77
CA CYS A 30 -4.98 8.98 -6.38
C CYS A 30 -5.33 10.35 -7.01
N PRO A 31 -4.63 11.44 -6.63
CA PRO A 31 -4.87 12.74 -7.23
C PRO A 31 -4.43 12.73 -8.70
N ARG A 32 -5.15 13.43 -9.58
CA ARG A 32 -4.79 13.55 -11.00
C ARG A 32 -3.76 14.67 -11.23
N LEU A 33 -2.56 14.47 -10.70
CA LEU A 33 -1.42 15.39 -10.84
C LEU A 33 -0.30 14.70 -11.62
N GLU A 34 0.50 15.48 -12.36
CA GLU A 34 1.62 14.94 -13.15
C GLU A 34 2.70 14.24 -12.30
N SER A 35 2.78 14.60 -11.01
CA SER A 35 3.74 14.03 -10.06
C SER A 35 3.13 12.97 -9.14
N SER A 36 1.95 12.43 -9.46
CA SER A 36 1.29 11.45 -8.60
C SER A 36 2.04 10.12 -8.55
N GLU A 37 2.10 9.55 -7.35
CA GLU A 37 2.78 8.29 -7.08
C GLU A 37 1.90 7.36 -6.27
N VAL A 38 2.09 6.06 -6.48
CA VAL A 38 1.47 4.99 -5.68
C VAL A 38 2.57 4.10 -5.14
N ALA A 39 2.69 4.06 -3.81
CA ALA A 39 3.60 3.13 -3.12
C ALA A 39 2.85 1.85 -2.73
N LEU A 40 3.41 0.69 -3.04
CA LEU A 40 2.86 -0.60 -2.62
C LEU A 40 3.44 -0.99 -1.26
N THR A 41 2.61 -1.01 -0.22
CA THR A 41 3.05 -1.26 1.17
C THR A 41 2.41 -2.52 1.75
N GLY A 42 3.07 -3.14 2.73
CA GLY A 42 2.56 -4.32 3.43
C GLY A 42 3.17 -5.65 2.96
N GLY A 43 3.14 -6.65 3.85
CA GLY A 43 3.84 -7.92 3.66
C GLY A 43 3.33 -8.79 2.52
N LEU A 44 2.09 -8.57 2.06
CA LEU A 44 1.49 -9.37 0.98
C LEU A 44 2.26 -9.24 -0.34
N PHE A 45 2.80 -8.06 -0.64
CA PHE A 45 3.58 -7.79 -1.85
C PHE A 45 4.92 -8.54 -1.89
N ARG A 46 5.39 -9.09 -0.76
CA ARG A 46 6.56 -10.00 -0.70
C ARG A 46 6.29 -11.35 -1.38
N MET A 47 5.06 -11.63 -1.79
CA MET A 47 4.72 -12.78 -2.64
C MET A 47 5.46 -12.74 -3.99
N GLY A 48 5.82 -11.55 -4.46
CA GLY A 48 6.56 -11.37 -5.71
C GLY A 48 5.64 -11.36 -6.94
N ALA A 49 6.17 -11.84 -8.07
CA ALA A 49 5.52 -11.77 -9.38
C ALA A 49 4.05 -12.25 -9.43
N PRO A 50 3.62 -13.32 -8.72
CA PRO A 50 2.22 -13.78 -8.77
C PRO A 50 1.18 -12.72 -8.38
N LEU A 51 1.55 -11.75 -7.53
CA LEU A 51 0.70 -10.62 -7.17
C LEU A 51 1.19 -9.30 -7.78
N LEU A 52 2.50 -9.05 -7.79
CA LEU A 52 3.05 -7.78 -8.27
C LEU A 52 2.82 -7.55 -9.77
N ALA A 53 2.85 -8.60 -10.59
CA ALA A 53 2.59 -8.48 -12.02
C ALA A 53 1.17 -8.00 -12.31
N PRO A 54 0.09 -8.69 -11.86
CA PRO A 54 -1.28 -8.23 -12.13
C PRO A 54 -1.60 -6.88 -11.49
N VAL A 55 -1.02 -6.55 -10.33
CA VAL A 55 -1.19 -5.22 -9.71
C VAL A 55 -0.61 -4.12 -10.61
N ARG A 56 0.59 -4.32 -11.16
CA ARG A 56 1.21 -3.35 -12.08
C ARG A 56 0.45 -3.21 -13.38
N GLU A 57 -0.08 -4.31 -13.92
CA GLU A 57 -0.93 -4.30 -15.12
C GLU A 57 -2.19 -3.45 -14.91
N GLU A 58 -2.92 -3.69 -13.82
CA GLU A 58 -4.14 -2.95 -13.50
C GLU A 58 -3.88 -1.47 -13.20
N LEU A 59 -2.81 -1.15 -12.46
CA LEU A 59 -2.42 0.25 -12.20
C LEU A 59 -2.03 0.97 -13.49
N ALA A 60 -1.27 0.33 -14.39
CA ALA A 60 -0.90 0.94 -15.67
C ALA A 60 -2.12 1.21 -16.56
N ALA A 61 -3.12 0.33 -16.52
CA ALA A 61 -4.36 0.49 -17.29
C ALA A 61 -5.26 1.61 -16.74
N ARG A 62 -5.37 1.74 -15.40
CA ARG A 62 -6.31 2.66 -14.74
C ARG A 62 -5.72 4.03 -14.42
N LEU A 63 -4.42 4.07 -14.13
CA LEU A 63 -3.69 5.27 -13.71
C LEU A 63 -2.51 5.53 -14.64
N PRO A 64 -2.75 5.80 -15.94
CA PRO A 64 -1.68 6.07 -16.88
C PRO A 64 -0.90 7.32 -16.44
N GLY A 65 0.43 7.20 -16.33
CA GLY A 65 1.32 8.28 -15.92
C GLY A 65 1.62 8.35 -14.42
N VAL A 66 0.87 7.64 -13.58
CA VAL A 66 1.20 7.54 -12.14
C VAL A 66 2.41 6.61 -11.96
N ARG A 67 3.38 7.06 -11.18
CA ARG A 67 4.58 6.24 -10.89
C ARG A 67 4.30 5.28 -9.75
N VAL A 68 4.50 3.98 -9.99
CA VAL A 68 4.52 2.99 -8.91
C VAL A 68 5.91 3.00 -8.28
N THR A 69 5.98 3.30 -6.98
CA THR A 69 7.22 3.49 -6.23
C THR A 69 7.36 2.52 -5.06
N GLU A 70 8.55 2.46 -4.48
CA GLU A 70 8.79 1.74 -3.24
C GLU A 70 8.19 2.51 -2.05
N ALA A 71 7.79 1.77 -1.01
CA ALA A 71 7.37 2.39 0.25
C ALA A 71 8.52 3.20 0.84
N ALA A 72 8.23 4.42 1.29
CA ALA A 72 9.20 5.20 2.03
C ALA A 72 9.41 4.57 3.42
N GLY A 73 10.64 4.15 3.71
CA GLY A 73 11.01 3.57 4.99
C GLY A 73 10.24 2.28 5.33
N ASP A 74 10.20 1.97 6.62
CA ASP A 74 9.48 0.85 7.19
C ASP A 74 8.54 1.30 8.35
N PRO A 75 7.72 0.40 8.92
CA PRO A 75 6.80 0.78 10.00
C PRO A 75 7.48 1.39 11.24
N LEU A 76 8.74 1.07 11.52
CA LEU A 76 9.51 1.64 12.62
C LEU A 76 9.85 3.11 12.35
N ASP A 77 10.18 3.48 11.11
CA ASP A 77 10.39 4.89 10.73
C ASP A 77 9.14 5.74 11.03
N GLY A 78 7.96 5.20 10.70
CA GLY A 78 6.68 5.82 11.04
C GLY A 78 6.47 5.97 12.55
N ALA A 79 6.82 4.93 13.32
CA ALA A 79 6.72 4.98 14.79
C ALA A 79 7.67 6.02 15.41
N LEU A 80 8.91 6.12 14.91
CA LEU A 80 9.87 7.13 15.34
C LEU A 80 9.37 8.54 14.99
N CYS A 81 8.81 8.73 13.80
CA CYS A 81 8.23 10.01 13.40
C CYS A 81 7.13 10.46 14.37
N VAL A 82 6.23 9.55 14.75
CA VAL A 82 5.18 9.83 15.74
C VAL A 82 5.76 10.12 17.12
N ALA A 83 6.73 9.33 17.59
CA ALA A 83 7.36 9.53 18.89
C ALA A 83 8.11 10.87 18.98
N ALA A 84 8.82 11.26 17.92
CA ALA A 84 9.52 12.54 17.85
C ALA A 84 8.53 13.71 17.89
N ALA A 85 7.44 13.65 17.13
CA ALA A 85 6.40 14.67 17.14
C ALA A 85 5.71 14.77 18.51
N LEU A 86 5.51 13.66 19.22
CA LEU A 86 5.01 13.68 20.60
C LEU A 86 6.01 14.33 21.57
N ALA A 87 7.30 14.01 21.46
CA ALA A 87 8.34 14.57 22.33
C ALA A 87 8.52 16.09 22.16
N ALA A 88 8.21 16.62 20.96
CA ALA A 88 8.28 18.03 20.63
C ALA A 88 6.94 18.79 20.82
N ASP A 89 5.85 18.12 21.21
CA ASP A 89 4.48 18.67 21.23
C ASP A 89 4.00 19.18 19.85
N GLU A 90 4.47 18.52 18.78
CA GLU A 90 4.18 18.86 17.39
C GLU A 90 3.23 17.86 16.70
N LEU A 91 2.72 16.87 17.43
CA LEU A 91 1.85 15.86 16.85
C LEU A 91 0.52 16.48 16.42
N ARG A 92 0.32 16.58 15.10
CA ARG A 92 -0.91 17.13 14.48
C ARG A 92 -2.07 16.15 14.41
N LEU A 93 -1.84 14.87 14.68
CA LEU A 93 -2.89 13.86 14.68
C LEU A 93 -3.82 14.09 15.88
N PRO A 94 -5.15 14.05 15.68
CA PRO A 94 -6.10 14.20 16.78
C PRO A 94 -5.93 13.05 17.78
N ARG A 95 -6.03 13.37 19.08
CA ARG A 95 -6.04 12.37 20.15
C ARG A 95 -7.42 11.73 20.18
N ASP A 96 -7.49 10.43 19.91
CA ASP A 96 -8.71 9.65 20.10
C ASP A 96 -8.79 9.20 21.57
N PRO A 97 -9.87 9.53 22.30
CA PRO A 97 -10.02 9.16 23.71
C PRO A 97 -10.07 7.65 23.97
N ALA A 98 -10.30 6.81 22.95
CA ALA A 98 -10.25 5.36 23.05
C ALA A 98 -8.82 4.78 22.99
N LEU A 99 -7.81 5.60 22.64
CA LEU A 99 -6.42 5.15 22.61
C LEU A 99 -5.87 4.95 24.03
N LEU A 100 -5.10 3.87 24.20
CA LEU A 100 -4.39 3.59 25.45
C LEU A 100 -3.47 4.77 25.80
N SER A 101 -3.68 5.35 26.97
CA SER A 101 -2.77 6.33 27.57
C SER A 101 -2.03 5.69 28.74
N VAL A 102 -0.75 5.99 28.86
CA VAL A 102 0.06 5.65 30.03
C VAL A 102 0.23 6.94 30.81
N VAL A 103 -0.30 6.96 32.03
CA VAL A 103 -0.18 8.07 32.99
C VAL A 103 1.00 7.86 33.92
#